data_AF-A0A964X8U0-F1
#
_entry.id   AF-A0A964X8U0-F1
#
_cell.length_a   1.000
_cell.length_b   1.000
_cell.length_c   1.000
_cell.angle_alpha   90.00
_cell.angle_beta   90.00
_cell.angle_gamma   90.00
#
_symmetry.space_group_name_H-M   'P 1'
#
loop_
_entity.id
_entity.type
_entity.pdbx_description
1 polymer ?
#
loop_
_entity_poly.entity_id
_entity_poly.type
_entity_poly.pdbx_seq_one_letter_code
_entity_poly.pdbx_strand_id
1 'polypeptide(L)' 'MTDQPEPTPEPQIEDEAARRAKLPEAAQRALAEADARRAAEAAIEMPRELGGRKGPEPIRFGDWEKKGIAIDF' A
#
# COMPACT_ATOMS: atom_id res chain seq x y z
N MET A 1 39.45 -5.97 -4.33
CA MET A 1 38.22 -5.43 -4.96
C MET A 1 37.04 -5.87 -4.12
N THR A 2 36.64 -5.04 -3.15
CA THR A 2 35.41 -5.25 -2.38
C THR A 2 34.31 -4.56 -3.17
N ASP A 3 33.49 -5.35 -3.86
CA ASP A 3 32.30 -4.86 -4.56
C ASP A 3 31.25 -4.56 -3.47
N GLN A 4 31.06 -3.27 -3.17
CA GLN A 4 29.98 -2.82 -2.29
C GLN A 4 28.69 -2.86 -3.13
N PRO A 5 27.64 -3.58 -2.70
CA PRO A 5 26.37 -3.51 -3.40
C PRO A 5 25.83 -2.08 -3.30
N GLU A 6 25.51 -1.48 -4.44
CA GLU A 6 24.96 -0.13 -4.47
C GLU A 6 23.68 -0.03 -3.63
N PRO A 7 23.46 1.10 -2.93
CA PRO A 7 22.25 1.28 -2.14
C PRO A 7 21.04 1.21 -3.07
N THR A 8 20.09 0.32 -2.74
CA THR A 8 18.81 0.26 -3.45
C THR A 8 18.17 1.65 -3.41
N PRO A 9 17.76 2.22 -4.55
CA PRO A 9 17.11 3.53 -4.54
C PRO A 9 15.85 3.42 -3.70
N GLU A 10 15.82 4.19 -2.60
CA GLU A 10 14.63 4.32 -1.79
C GLU A 10 13.51 4.88 -2.66
N PRO A 11 12.26 4.38 -2.55
CA PRO A 11 11.16 4.95 -3.31
C PRO A 11 11.05 6.43 -2.95
N GLN A 12 11.20 7.30 -3.95
CA GLN A 12 11.00 8.73 -3.78
C GLN A 12 9.53 8.96 -3.47
N ILE A 13 9.18 9.00 -2.19
CA ILE A 13 7.84 9.40 -1.76
C ILE A 13 7.75 10.89 -2.02
N GLU A 14 7.33 11.25 -3.24
CA GLU A 14 6.85 12.60 -3.52
C GLU A 14 5.81 12.96 -2.47
N ASP A 15 5.84 14.23 -2.01
CA ASP A 15 4.84 14.73 -1.09
C ASP A 15 3.43 14.41 -1.64
N GLU A 16 2.63 13.68 -0.87
CA GLU A 16 1.34 13.14 -1.31
C GLU A 16 0.39 14.26 -1.80
N ALA A 17 0.50 15.47 -1.22
CA ALA A 17 -0.27 16.61 -1.68
C ALA A 17 0.21 17.10 -3.06
N ALA A 18 1.52 17.14 -3.28
CA ALA A 18 2.10 17.48 -4.58
C ALA A 18 1.74 16.43 -5.65
N ARG A 19 1.71 15.14 -5.28
CA ARG A 19 1.28 14.05 -6.18
C ARG A 19 -0.19 14.21 -6.56
N ARG A 20 -1.07 14.46 -5.59
CA ARG A 20 -2.51 14.65 -5.81
C ARG A 20 -2.81 15.87 -6.68
N ALA A 21 -2.06 16.96 -6.52
CA ALA A 21 -2.22 18.18 -7.31
C ALA A 21 -1.91 17.97 -8.81
N LYS A 22 -0.99 17.05 -9.16
CA LYS A 22 -0.63 16.73 -10.54
C LYS A 22 -1.63 15.79 -11.26
N LEU A 23 -2.60 15.21 -10.53
CA LEU A 23 -3.53 14.24 -11.10
C LEU A 23 -4.59 14.91 -12.00
N PRO A 24 -5.11 14.21 -13.02
CA PRO A 24 -6.23 14.71 -13.82
C PRO A 24 -7.48 14.89 -12.95
N GLU A 25 -8.37 15.81 -13.34
CA GLU A 25 -9.57 16.17 -12.56
C GLU A 25 -10.46 14.97 -12.20
N ALA A 26 -10.56 13.99 -13.08
CA ALA A 26 -11.31 12.76 -12.82
C ALA A 26 -10.72 11.96 -11.64
N ALA A 27 -9.39 11.87 -11.56
CA ALA A 27 -8.71 11.17 -10.48
C ALA A 27 -8.78 11.96 -9.17
N GLN A 28 -8.70 13.29 -9.21
CA GLN A 28 -8.89 14.13 -8.02
C GLN A 28 -10.31 13.95 -7.43
N ARG A 29 -11.34 13.94 -8.29
CA ARG A 29 -12.72 13.69 -7.87
C ARG A 29 -12.90 12.31 -7.24
N ALA A 30 -12.33 11.27 -7.85
CA ALA A 30 -12.39 9.92 -7.31
C ALA A 30 -11.74 9.81 -5.92
N LEU A 31 -10.58 10.47 -5.72
CA LEU A 31 -9.93 10.52 -4.41
C LEU A 31 -10.77 11.26 -3.37
N ALA A 32 -11.36 12.40 -3.75
CA ALA A 32 -12.23 13.17 -2.86
C ALA A 32 -13.47 12.37 -2.43
N GLU A 33 -14.09 11.62 -3.35
CA GLU A 33 -15.22 10.73 -3.02
C GLU A 33 -14.79 9.59 -2.09
N ALA A 34 -13.61 8.99 -2.33
CA ALA A 34 -13.09 7.93 -1.47
C ALA A 34 -12.75 8.44 -0.06
N ASP A 35 -12.18 9.64 0.04
CA ASP A 35 -11.90 10.29 1.32
C ASP A 35 -13.21 10.63 2.05
N ALA A 36 -14.24 11.10 1.33
CA ALA A 36 -15.57 11.35 1.89
C ALA A 36 -16.26 10.06 2.38
N ARG A 37 -16.14 8.95 1.64
CA ARG A 37 -16.62 7.63 2.11
C ARG A 37 -15.93 7.20 3.39
N ARG A 38 -14.59 7.27 3.43
CA ARG A 38 -13.80 6.92 4.63
C ARG A 38 -14.13 7.79 5.84
N ALA A 39 -14.46 9.07 5.63
CA ALA A 39 -14.87 9.96 6.71
C ALA A 39 -16.30 9.69 7.20
N ALA A 40 -17.18 9.19 6.34
CA ALA A 40 -18.56 8.84 6.68
C ALA A 40 -18.69 7.43 7.28
N GLU A 41 -17.77 6.52 6.98
CA GLU A 41 -17.68 5.21 7.61
C GLU A 41 -17.21 5.37 9.07
N ALA A 42 -18.00 4.83 10.00
CA ALA A 42 -17.58 4.74 11.39
C ALA A 42 -16.32 3.87 11.45
N ALA A 43 -15.27 4.36 12.11
CA ALA A 43 -14.06 3.57 12.34
C ALA A 43 -14.45 2.31 13.14
N ILE A 44 -14.49 1.17 12.46
CA ILE A 44 -14.66 -0.11 13.13
C ILE A 44 -13.34 -0.36 13.85
N GLU A 45 -13.36 -0.30 15.18
CA GLU A 45 -12.23 -0.74 16.00
C GLU A 45 -12.05 -2.24 15.83
N MET A 46 -11.25 -2.62 14.83
CA MET A 46 -10.82 -3.99 14.66
C MET A 46 -9.68 -4.27 15.64
N PRO A 47 -9.70 -5.41 16.36
CA PRO A 47 -8.60 -5.79 17.23
C PRO A 47 -7.31 -5.86 16.39
N ARG A 48 -6.23 -5.35 16.97
CA ARG A 48 -4.92 -5.39 16.30
C ARG A 48 -4.50 -6.84 16.11
N GLU A 49 -4.28 -7.25 14.87
CA GLU A 49 -3.68 -8.55 14.57
C GLU A 49 -2.24 -8.57 15.15
N LEU A 50 -1.95 -9.56 16.00
CA LEU A 50 -0.64 -9.77 16.62
C LEU A 50 0.03 -10.99 15.97
N GLY A 51 1.29 -10.86 15.58
CA GLY A 51 2.06 -11.96 14.97
C GLY A 51 1.77 -12.22 13.48
N GLY A 52 0.85 -11.47 12.86
CA GLY A 52 0.59 -11.51 11.42
C GLY A 52 1.69 -10.81 10.59
N ARG A 53 1.82 -11.19 9.31
CA ARG A 53 2.64 -10.44 8.34
C ARG A 53 2.02 -9.05 8.17
N LYS A 54 2.85 -8.01 8.02
CA LYS A 54 2.35 -6.65 7.71
C LYS A 54 1.55 -6.67 6.41
N GLY A 55 0.37 -6.06 6.43
CA GLY A 55 -0.53 -5.99 5.28
C GLY A 55 -1.68 -7.00 5.38
N PRO A 56 -2.66 -6.94 4.46
CA PRO A 56 -3.76 -7.91 4.42
C PRO A 56 -3.17 -9.33 4.35
N GLU A 57 -3.72 -10.26 5.13
CA GLU A 57 -3.29 -11.65 5.09
C GLU A 57 -3.34 -12.17 3.64
N PRO A 58 -2.22 -12.69 3.09
CA PRO A 58 -2.18 -13.12 1.68
C PRO A 58 -3.19 -14.23 1.36
N ILE A 59 -3.65 -14.93 2.40
CA ILE A 59 -4.66 -15.98 2.36
C ILE A 59 -6.04 -15.44 1.97
N ARG A 60 -6.33 -14.14 2.18
CA ARG A 60 -7.66 -13.54 1.90
C ARG A 60 -7.80 -12.92 0.50
N PHE A 61 -6.71 -12.60 -0.21
CA PHE A 61 -6.79 -11.83 -1.46
C PHE A 61 -5.82 -12.27 -2.56
N GLY A 62 -5.79 -13.57 -2.90
CA GLY A 62 -5.32 -14.04 -4.22
C GLY A 62 -3.85 -13.83 -4.56
N ASP A 63 -2.97 -13.62 -3.57
CA ASP A 63 -1.54 -13.43 -3.82
C ASP A 63 -0.76 -14.68 -3.38
N TRP A 64 -0.73 -15.68 -4.26
CA TRP A 64 -0.03 -16.96 -4.05
C TRP A 64 1.48 -16.86 -4.33
N GLU A 65 1.98 -15.67 -4.65
CA GLU A 65 3.37 -15.46 -5.03
C GLU A 65 4.13 -14.68 -3.96
N LYS A 66 5.28 -15.21 -3.56
CA LYS A 66 6.28 -14.45 -2.82
C LYS A 66 7.56 -14.44 -3.63
N LYS A 67 7.94 -13.26 -4.15
CA LYS A 67 9.13 -13.11 -5.03
C LYS A 67 9.09 -14.02 -6.26
N GLY A 68 7.91 -14.21 -6.86
CA GLY A 68 7.71 -15.06 -8.05
C GLY A 68 7.81 -16.57 -7.79
N ILE A 69 7.84 -16.99 -6.52
CA ILE A 69 7.76 -18.40 -6.13
C ILE A 69 6.35 -18.63 -5.58
N ALA A 70 5.63 -19.57 -6.19
CA ALA A 70 4.41 -20.13 -5.62
C ALA A 70 4.80 -20.97 -4.39
N ILE A 71 4.32 -20.56 -3.22
CA ILE A 71 4.64 -21.24 -1.95
C ILE A 71 3.35 -21.83 -1.40
N ASP A 72 3.35 -23.15 -1.17
CA ASP A 72 2.25 -23.94 -0.63
C ASP A 72 2.63 -24.50 0.76
N PHE A 73 1.68 -24.49 1.71
CA PHE A 73 1.75 -25.16 3.02
C PHE A 73 0.36 -25.60 3.49
#